data_AF-A0A6J4FBN5-F1
#
_entry.id   AF-A0A6J4FBN5-F1
#
_cell.length_a   1.000
_cell.length_b   1.000
_cell.length_c   1.000
_cell.angle_alpha   90.00
_cell.angle_beta   90.00
_cell.angle_gamma   90.00
#
_symmetry.space_group_name_H-M   'P 1'
#
loop_
_entity.id
_entity.type
_entity.pdbx_description
1 polymer ?
#
loop_
_entity_poly.entity_id
_entity_poly.type
_entity_poly.pdbx_seq_one_letter_code
_entity_poly.pdbx_strand_id
1 'polypeptide(L)'
;MRHPTGGNPDTDWKPVRLLVFGLDDQFRFLARQTFRKLNVKDVTPFSDPGETTGLMARGVDLVLVDLGAGPESGLAVIEALRRPAGTPHDRVPVLVVAPPPQADAVSRAKDIGIEGVIPKPVSGHELAHRVAETLAAPCRMPKPSQAQARPRVSYIKDPDPLPDLPPVETPSPTAATVIPEIAALTARLEAKGIVPSAARPGPALASMTGSPPASAPSSSAPAGRLAHGDLTPARRPGGGKLDLDDMAPARRPSGGKLDAADLAPLKPDPEAEAARKRAEKRRLQWKEALEKTGRKPRKGGDVAGLDLSAVVAEHLQWLQTKGAEGKRATFQGMDLAGADLSGAILANATFREVDLSDACLADARLDGSDFRYATLSAADLAGANLGVAALRHAKLDLSNLEGAILRGSDLSGARLSGARMAGADLKGAILIGSDLREADLSKVDGLTQAQIEKSLCDMTTRLPPGVFRPRKAGE
;
A
#
# COMPACT_ATOMS: atom_id res chain seq x y z
N MET A 1 17.53 19.50 -8.94
CA MET A 1 16.46 20.04 -8.07
C MET A 1 17.13 20.91 -7.03
N ARG A 2 16.77 22.20 -6.97
CA ARG A 2 17.36 23.22 -6.10
C ARG A 2 16.70 23.19 -4.71
N HIS A 3 17.44 23.58 -3.68
CA HIS A 3 16.93 23.83 -2.32
C HIS A 3 15.93 25.00 -2.33
N PRO A 4 14.85 24.98 -1.54
CA PRO A 4 13.91 26.09 -1.42
C PRO A 4 14.43 27.07 -0.36
N THR A 5 15.55 27.73 -0.64
CA THR A 5 15.93 28.96 0.04
C THR A 5 16.20 29.98 -1.03
N GLY A 6 15.40 31.05 -1.03
CA GLY A 6 15.41 32.07 -2.06
C GLY A 6 16.82 32.57 -2.37
N GLY A 7 17.13 32.63 -3.67
CA GLY A 7 18.07 33.60 -4.21
C GLY A 7 19.56 33.36 -4.00
N ASN A 8 20.10 32.16 -4.26
CA ASN A 8 21.50 32.05 -4.71
C ASN A 8 21.75 30.73 -5.49
N PRO A 9 22.32 30.76 -6.72
CA PRO A 9 22.56 29.57 -7.53
C PRO A 9 23.70 28.65 -7.02
N ASP A 10 24.50 29.09 -6.05
CA ASP A 10 25.52 28.27 -5.36
C ASP A 10 25.03 27.94 -3.95
N THR A 11 24.33 26.82 -3.80
CA THR A 11 24.03 26.25 -2.47
C THR A 11 25.13 25.25 -2.14
N ASP A 12 26.27 25.77 -1.72
CA ASP A 12 27.28 25.00 -1.00
C ASP A 12 26.61 24.38 0.23
N TRP A 13 26.46 23.06 0.23
CA TRP A 13 26.16 22.34 1.46
C TRP A 13 27.30 22.67 2.42
N LYS A 14 26.99 23.35 3.53
CA LYS A 14 27.92 23.45 4.66
C LYS A 14 28.38 22.01 5.00
N PRO A 15 29.60 21.80 5.50
CA PRO A 15 30.06 20.47 5.88
C PRO A 15 29.19 19.92 7.02
N VAL A 16 28.11 19.21 6.68
CA VAL A 16 27.19 18.59 7.62
C VAL A 16 27.74 17.23 8.03
N ARG A 17 27.73 16.95 9.33
CA ARG A 17 28.09 15.66 9.92
C ARG A 17 26.83 14.87 10.23
N LEU A 18 26.63 13.77 9.51
CA LEU A 18 25.46 12.90 9.62
C LEU A 18 25.82 11.59 10.30
N LEU A 19 25.05 11.22 11.32
CA LEU A 19 25.14 9.93 11.97
C LEU A 19 24.02 9.03 11.44
N VAL A 20 24.34 7.81 11.00
CA VAL A 20 23.34 6.89 10.45
C VAL A 20 23.34 5.59 11.24
N PHE A 21 22.30 5.39 12.05
CA PHE A 21 22.03 4.13 12.71
C PHE A 21 21.18 3.24 11.82
N GLY A 22 21.59 1.99 11.66
CA GLY A 22 20.73 0.97 11.08
C GLY A 22 21.38 -0.41 11.14
N LEU A 23 20.59 -1.42 11.47
CA LEU A 23 21.05 -2.82 11.42
C LEU A 23 21.02 -3.36 9.98
N ASP A 24 20.25 -2.73 9.10
CA ASP A 24 20.16 -3.08 7.68
C ASP A 24 21.36 -2.50 6.89
N ASP A 25 22.10 -3.37 6.21
CA ASP A 25 23.21 -2.99 5.34
C ASP A 25 22.73 -2.20 4.11
N GLN A 26 21.53 -2.50 3.60
CA GLN A 26 20.97 -1.84 2.41
C GLN A 26 20.66 -0.37 2.69
N PHE A 27 20.07 -0.08 3.84
CA PHE A 27 19.78 1.30 4.25
C PHE A 27 21.07 2.11 4.47
N ARG A 28 22.07 1.52 5.14
CA ARG A 28 23.38 2.15 5.36
C ARG A 28 24.12 2.41 4.04
N PHE A 29 23.97 1.54 3.06
CA PHE A 29 24.50 1.74 1.71
C PHE A 29 23.77 2.87 0.96
N LEU A 30 22.43 2.87 1.01
CA LEU A 30 21.59 3.90 0.40
C LEU A 30 21.90 5.30 0.95
N ALA A 31 21.99 5.45 2.27
CA ALA A 31 22.32 6.71 2.92
C ALA A 31 23.70 7.21 2.46
N ARG A 32 24.72 6.34 2.48
CA ARG A 32 26.08 6.68 2.02
C ARG A 32 26.11 7.11 0.56
N GLN A 33 25.43 6.38 -0.34
CA GLN A 33 25.39 6.74 -1.76
C GLN A 33 24.67 8.07 -2.01
N THR A 34 23.57 8.31 -1.29
CA THR A 34 22.76 9.53 -1.44
C THR A 34 23.56 10.76 -1.03
N PHE A 35 24.19 10.72 0.14
CA PHE A 35 24.91 11.88 0.69
C PHE A 35 26.31 12.08 0.08
N ARG A 36 26.95 11.01 -0.43
CA ARG A 36 28.18 11.12 -1.24
C ARG A 36 27.94 11.93 -2.53
N LYS A 37 26.79 11.76 -3.18
CA LYS A 37 26.42 12.55 -4.38
C LYS A 37 26.13 14.02 -4.07
N LEU A 38 25.80 14.34 -2.82
CA LEU A 38 25.48 15.69 -2.35
C LEU A 38 26.69 16.42 -1.72
N ASN A 39 27.89 15.85 -1.86
CA ASN A 39 29.14 16.40 -1.31
C ASN A 39 29.15 16.57 0.23
N VAL A 40 28.30 15.80 0.94
CA VAL A 40 28.32 15.74 2.42
C VAL A 40 29.53 14.88 2.82
N LYS A 41 30.55 15.51 3.39
CA LYS A 41 31.87 14.89 3.58
C LYS A 41 31.96 13.88 4.73
N ASP A 42 31.01 13.86 5.66
CA ASP A 42 31.15 13.08 6.90
C ASP A 42 29.84 12.38 7.29
N VAL A 43 29.64 11.17 6.74
CA VAL A 43 28.52 10.27 7.09
C VAL A 43 29.08 9.08 7.85
N THR A 44 28.79 8.99 9.14
CA THR A 44 29.27 7.91 10.01
C THR A 44 28.16 6.89 10.26
N PRO A 45 28.19 5.71 9.61
CA PRO A 45 27.27 4.63 9.92
C PRO A 45 27.74 3.86 11.17
N PHE A 46 26.81 3.46 12.03
CA PHE A 46 27.09 2.64 13.21
C PHE A 46 25.92 1.68 13.48
N SER A 47 26.20 0.62 14.24
CA SER A 47 25.26 -0.50 14.44
C SER A 47 25.02 -0.83 15.92
N ASP A 48 25.94 -0.44 16.80
CA ASP A 48 25.82 -0.66 18.23
C ASP A 48 25.25 0.59 18.93
N PRO A 49 24.10 0.49 19.62
CA PRO A 49 23.56 1.58 20.42
C PRO A 49 24.53 2.14 21.48
N GLY A 50 25.48 1.34 21.98
CA GLY A 50 26.48 1.76 22.97
C GLY A 50 27.48 2.80 22.46
N GLU A 51 27.74 2.85 21.14
CA GLU A 51 28.69 3.79 20.53
C GLU A 51 28.11 5.21 20.36
N THR A 52 26.80 5.36 20.52
CA THR A 52 26.07 6.61 20.29
C THR A 52 26.70 7.79 21.04
N THR A 53 26.97 7.63 22.33
CA THR A 53 27.51 8.71 23.18
C THR A 53 28.92 9.14 22.76
N GLY A 54 29.77 8.19 22.35
CA GLY A 54 31.13 8.48 21.88
C GLY A 54 31.14 9.18 20.54
N LEU A 55 30.23 8.83 19.63
CA LEU A 55 30.10 9.46 18.32
C LEU A 55 29.50 10.87 18.42
N MET A 56 28.60 11.12 19.38
CA MET A 56 28.05 12.45 19.66
C MET A 56 29.10 13.45 20.12
N ALA A 57 30.13 13.02 20.86
CA ALA A 57 31.22 13.89 21.33
C ALA A 57 32.03 14.53 20.18
N ARG A 58 31.96 13.96 18.96
CA ARG A 58 32.65 14.48 17.77
C ARG A 58 31.93 15.68 17.14
N GLY A 59 30.71 16.00 17.59
CA GLY A 59 29.85 17.05 17.02
C GLY A 59 29.09 16.54 15.81
N VAL A 60 27.78 16.39 15.94
CA VAL A 60 26.88 15.85 14.90
C VAL A 60 25.76 16.84 14.66
N ASP A 61 25.40 17.03 13.39
CA ASP A 61 24.38 18.00 12.99
C ASP A 61 23.00 17.36 12.82
N LEU A 62 22.93 16.06 12.48
CA LEU A 62 21.67 15.30 12.40
C LEU A 62 21.91 13.79 12.56
N VAL A 63 20.95 13.10 13.18
CA VAL A 63 20.95 11.64 13.35
C VAL A 63 19.81 11.00 12.56
N LEU A 64 20.12 10.00 11.74
CA LEU A 64 19.17 9.13 11.07
C LEU A 64 19.10 7.79 11.81
N VAL A 65 17.90 7.34 12.19
CA VAL A 65 17.69 6.08 12.92
C VAL A 65 16.75 5.17 12.15
N ASP A 66 17.26 4.02 11.69
CA ASP A 66 16.45 2.98 11.06
C ASP A 66 15.89 1.99 12.11
N LEU A 67 14.56 1.87 12.16
CA LEU A 67 13.82 0.92 13.01
C LEU A 67 13.51 -0.41 12.30
N GLY A 68 13.77 -0.51 10.99
CA GLY A 68 13.25 -1.61 10.17
C GLY A 68 13.74 -3.01 10.54
N ALA A 69 15.01 -3.15 10.94
CA ALA A 69 15.60 -4.46 11.29
C ALA A 69 15.67 -4.74 12.81
N GLY A 70 15.38 -3.73 13.65
CA GLY A 70 15.43 -3.87 15.11
C GLY A 70 14.89 -2.60 15.80
N PRO A 71 13.58 -2.51 16.04
CA PRO A 71 12.97 -1.30 16.58
C PRO A 71 13.44 -0.96 18.00
N GLU A 72 13.70 -1.96 18.84
CA GLU A 72 14.20 -1.74 20.22
C GLU A 72 15.61 -1.15 20.24
N SER A 73 16.50 -1.59 19.34
CA SER A 73 17.86 -1.04 19.25
C SER A 73 17.85 0.42 18.78
N GLY A 74 16.98 0.75 17.82
CA GLY A 74 16.83 2.14 17.37
C GLY A 74 16.16 3.02 18.42
N LEU A 75 15.18 2.52 19.17
CA LEU A 75 14.59 3.24 20.30
C LEU A 75 15.61 3.48 21.41
N ALA A 76 16.48 2.51 21.71
CA ALA A 76 17.55 2.67 22.69
C ALA A 76 18.54 3.79 22.30
N VAL A 77 18.83 3.96 21.01
CA VAL A 77 19.64 5.09 20.50
C VAL A 77 18.91 6.42 20.73
N ILE A 78 17.62 6.49 20.41
CA ILE A 78 16.81 7.71 20.59
C ILE A 78 16.70 8.07 22.09
N GLU A 79 16.52 7.07 22.96
CA GLU A 79 16.53 7.26 24.41
C GLU A 79 17.88 7.71 24.94
N ALA A 80 18.99 7.13 24.45
CA ALA A 80 20.34 7.53 24.83
C ALA A 80 20.64 8.98 24.43
N LEU A 81 20.12 9.44 23.28
CA LEU A 81 20.22 10.83 22.83
C LEU A 81 19.37 11.81 23.66
N ARG A 82 18.42 11.33 24.46
CA ARG A 82 17.41 12.15 25.17
C ARG A 82 17.44 11.98 26.70
N ARG A 83 18.32 11.13 27.26
CA ARG A 83 18.48 10.88 28.72
C ARG A 83 19.53 11.83 29.36
N PRO A 84 19.41 12.12 30.68
CA PRO A 84 18.80 13.34 31.21
C PRO A 84 19.60 14.64 30.93
N ALA A 85 18.86 15.75 31.05
CA ALA A 85 19.21 17.13 30.71
C ALA A 85 20.60 17.60 31.17
N GLY A 86 21.35 18.20 30.23
CA GLY A 86 22.61 18.89 30.52
C GLY A 86 23.71 18.70 29.48
N THR A 87 23.55 17.75 28.54
CA THR A 87 24.51 17.56 27.45
C THR A 87 24.16 18.44 26.24
N PRO A 88 25.15 18.92 25.47
CA PRO A 88 24.91 19.74 24.27
C PRO A 88 24.16 19.00 23.15
N HIS A 89 23.82 17.73 23.33
CA HIS A 89 23.24 16.83 22.33
C HIS A 89 21.69 16.85 22.28
N ASP A 90 21.01 17.50 23.24
CA ASP A 90 19.53 17.61 23.23
C ASP A 90 18.99 18.45 22.05
N ARG A 91 19.86 19.26 21.43
CA ARG A 91 19.53 20.08 20.26
C ARG A 91 19.70 19.36 18.92
N VAL A 92 20.24 18.14 18.90
CA VAL A 92 20.50 17.42 17.64
C VAL A 92 19.19 16.83 17.11
N PRO A 93 18.80 17.17 15.86
CA PRO A 93 17.61 16.62 15.23
C PRO A 93 17.79 15.14 14.90
N VAL A 94 16.73 14.37 15.13
CA VAL A 94 16.63 12.93 14.95
C VAL A 94 15.50 12.62 13.95
N LEU A 95 15.87 11.98 12.85
CA LEU A 95 14.96 11.50 11.83
C LEU A 95 14.85 9.98 11.90
N VAL A 96 13.63 9.48 11.98
CA VAL A 96 13.36 8.05 12.09
C VAL A 96 12.93 7.48 10.74
N VAL A 97 13.53 6.37 10.34
CA VAL A 97 13.15 5.61 9.16
C VAL A 97 12.49 4.31 9.62
N ALA A 98 11.23 4.09 9.25
CA ALA A 98 10.48 2.93 9.72
C ALA A 98 9.54 2.37 8.65
N PRO A 99 9.36 1.03 8.57
CA PRO A 99 8.37 0.41 7.71
C PRO A 99 6.94 0.57 8.28
N PRO A 100 5.88 0.57 7.44
CA PRO A 100 4.48 0.73 7.85
C PRO A 100 3.98 -0.17 9.00
N PRO A 101 4.37 -1.45 9.11
CA PRO A 101 3.90 -2.32 10.20
C PRO A 101 4.42 -1.94 11.60
N GLN A 102 5.38 -1.02 11.73
CA GLN A 102 5.99 -0.65 13.01
C GLN A 102 5.39 0.64 13.61
N ALA A 103 4.08 0.80 13.54
CA ALA A 103 3.37 1.99 14.04
C ALA A 103 3.60 2.23 15.55
N ASP A 104 3.74 1.17 16.34
CA ASP A 104 3.94 1.25 17.78
C ASP A 104 5.33 1.79 18.14
N ALA A 105 6.38 1.34 17.43
CA ALA A 105 7.73 1.84 17.61
C ALA A 105 7.86 3.30 17.18
N VAL A 106 7.18 3.70 16.11
CA VAL A 106 7.12 5.09 15.66
C VAL A 106 6.38 5.97 16.69
N SER A 107 5.35 5.44 17.34
CA SER A 107 4.62 6.15 18.40
C SER A 107 5.48 6.36 19.65
N ARG A 108 6.21 5.31 20.10
CA ARG A 108 7.21 5.42 21.17
C ARG A 108 8.33 6.42 20.83
N ALA A 109 8.81 6.42 19.59
CA ALA A 109 9.81 7.39 19.14
C ALA A 109 9.28 8.83 19.18
N LYS A 110 8.01 9.06 18.82
CA LYS A 110 7.33 10.36 18.96
C LYS A 110 7.23 10.81 20.42
N ASP A 111 6.97 9.89 21.34
CA ASP A 111 6.91 10.20 22.78
C ASP A 111 8.26 10.67 23.34
N ILE A 112 9.36 10.09 22.83
CA ILE A 112 10.73 10.45 23.22
C ILE A 112 11.15 11.82 22.63
N GLY A 113 10.59 12.21 21.47
CA GLY A 113 10.77 13.53 20.87
C GLY A 113 11.71 13.54 19.67
N ILE A 114 11.18 13.06 18.54
CA ILE A 114 11.81 13.07 17.21
C ILE A 114 11.26 14.21 16.33
N GLU A 115 12.01 14.58 15.30
CA GLU A 115 11.72 15.71 14.43
C GLU A 115 10.95 15.29 13.17
N GLY A 116 11.07 14.02 12.75
CA GLY A 116 10.34 13.51 11.58
C GLY A 116 10.44 12.00 11.40
N VAL A 117 9.53 11.46 10.60
CA VAL A 117 9.46 10.03 10.24
C VAL A 117 9.45 9.90 8.72
N ILE A 118 10.27 8.98 8.20
CA ILE A 118 10.35 8.64 6.78
C ILE A 118 9.88 7.18 6.62
N PRO A 119 8.78 6.93 5.89
CA PRO A 119 8.28 5.58 5.69
C PRO A 119 9.19 4.78 4.73
N LYS A 120 9.48 3.52 5.03
CA LYS A 120 10.06 2.59 4.04
C LYS A 120 8.97 2.11 3.07
N PRO A 121 9.26 1.95 1.75
CA PRO A 121 10.56 2.04 1.10
C PRO A 121 11.02 3.50 0.86
N VAL A 122 12.26 3.81 1.24
CA VAL A 122 12.82 5.17 1.14
C VAL A 122 13.56 5.34 -0.19
N SER A 123 13.28 6.42 -0.91
CA SER A 123 14.10 6.85 -2.04
C SER A 123 15.23 7.78 -1.59
N GLY A 124 16.39 7.74 -2.24
CA GLY A 124 17.49 8.66 -1.92
C GLY A 124 17.10 10.14 -2.07
N HIS A 125 16.19 10.45 -3.00
CA HIS A 125 15.68 11.81 -3.18
C HIS A 125 14.83 12.29 -1.99
N GLU A 126 13.93 11.44 -1.50
CA GLU A 126 13.10 11.74 -0.34
C GLU A 126 13.93 11.86 0.95
N LEU A 127 14.92 10.97 1.13
CA LEU A 127 15.87 11.02 2.24
C LEU A 127 16.62 12.36 2.25
N ALA A 128 17.15 12.78 1.10
CA ALA A 128 17.86 14.06 0.98
C ALA A 128 16.96 15.26 1.25
N HIS A 129 15.73 15.26 0.72
CA HIS A 129 14.77 16.34 0.93
C HIS A 129 14.38 16.49 2.40
N ARG A 130 14.09 15.38 3.09
CA ARG A 130 13.71 15.39 4.51
C ARG A 130 14.87 15.80 5.42
N VAL A 131 16.08 15.37 5.11
CA VAL A 131 17.29 15.82 5.84
C VAL A 131 17.51 17.32 5.64
N ALA A 132 17.37 17.83 4.40
CA ALA A 132 17.50 19.27 4.13
C ALA A 132 16.43 20.10 4.86
N GLU A 133 15.16 19.66 4.81
CA GLU A 133 14.04 20.31 5.50
C GLU A 133 14.27 20.37 7.01
N THR A 134 14.75 19.28 7.61
CA THR A 134 14.99 19.19 9.06
C THR A 134 16.18 20.03 9.50
N LEU A 135 17.23 20.12 8.67
CA LEU A 135 18.37 21.01 8.94
C LEU A 135 18.01 22.49 8.76
N ALA A 136 17.08 22.82 7.85
CA ALA A 136 16.62 24.20 7.61
C ALA A 136 15.67 24.70 8.70
N ALA A 137 14.81 23.83 9.25
CA ALA A 137 13.87 24.17 10.30
C ALA A 137 13.70 22.99 11.30
N PRO A 138 14.59 22.85 12.30
CA PRO A 138 14.49 21.79 13.29
C PRO A 138 13.29 22.05 14.22
N CYS A 139 12.14 21.45 13.91
CA CYS A 139 10.94 21.51 14.73
C CYS A 139 10.63 20.12 15.30
N ARG A 140 10.69 19.99 16.63
CA ARG A 140 10.38 18.73 17.32
C ARG A 140 8.89 18.44 17.20
N MET A 141 8.52 17.19 16.88
CA MET A 141 7.11 16.83 16.81
C MET A 141 6.46 16.89 18.20
N PRO A 142 5.24 17.42 18.32
CA PRO A 142 4.52 17.43 19.59
C PRO A 142 4.22 16.00 20.04
N LYS A 143 4.33 15.75 21.35
CA LYS A 143 3.94 14.47 21.96
C LYS A 143 2.51 14.10 21.55
N PRO A 144 2.19 12.83 21.25
CA PRO A 144 0.83 12.37 21.00
C PRO A 144 0.00 12.35 22.31
N SER A 145 -0.22 13.52 22.90
CA SER A 145 -1.23 13.78 23.93
C SER A 145 -1.54 15.27 23.97
N GLN A 146 -2.12 15.76 22.88
CA GLN A 146 -3.35 16.55 22.90
C GLN A 146 -3.85 16.54 21.45
N ALA A 147 -4.46 15.41 21.07
CA ALA A 147 -5.55 15.51 20.13
C ALA A 147 -6.53 16.48 20.80
N GLN A 148 -6.55 17.73 20.35
CA GLN A 148 -7.68 18.59 20.62
C GLN A 148 -8.90 17.77 20.23
N ALA A 149 -9.71 17.40 21.22
CA ALA A 149 -11.02 16.85 20.98
C ALA A 149 -11.72 17.90 20.12
N ARG A 150 -11.76 17.66 18.80
CA ARG A 150 -12.67 18.39 17.93
C ARG A 150 -14.04 18.19 18.58
N PRO A 151 -14.74 19.24 19.04
CA PRO A 151 -16.07 19.05 19.58
C PRO A 151 -16.87 18.36 18.48
N ARG A 152 -17.36 17.16 18.79
CA ARG A 152 -18.35 16.52 17.92
C ARG A 152 -19.52 17.47 17.89
N VAL A 153 -19.79 18.07 16.73
CA VAL A 153 -21.01 18.85 16.53
C VAL A 153 -22.17 17.87 16.62
N SER A 154 -22.76 17.78 17.80
CA SER A 154 -24.00 17.05 18.06
C SER A 154 -25.13 17.83 17.39
N TYR A 155 -25.62 17.32 16.26
CA TYR A 155 -26.94 17.69 15.72
C TYR A 155 -28.03 17.07 16.60
N ILE A 156 -28.19 17.58 17.82
CA ILE A 156 -29.41 17.43 18.62
C ILE A 156 -29.69 18.84 19.15
N LYS A 157 -30.77 19.45 18.64
CA LYS A 157 -31.35 20.64 19.25
C LYS A 157 -31.84 20.21 20.63
N ASP A 158 -31.26 20.78 21.68
CA ASP A 158 -31.80 20.65 23.03
C ASP A 158 -33.25 21.20 23.02
N PRO A 159 -34.23 20.43 23.52
CA PRO A 159 -35.60 20.93 23.67
C PRO A 159 -35.69 21.95 24.82
N ASP A 160 -36.48 23.00 24.62
CA ASP A 160 -36.70 24.07 25.61
C ASP A 160 -37.16 23.52 26.98
N PRO A 161 -36.71 24.12 28.10
CA PRO A 161 -37.01 23.61 29.44
C PRO A 161 -38.48 23.83 29.82
N LEU A 162 -39.16 22.74 30.22
CA LEU A 162 -40.49 22.79 30.86
C LEU A 162 -40.40 23.25 32.33
N PRO A 163 -41.43 23.94 32.86
CA PRO A 163 -41.40 24.54 34.20
C PRO A 163 -41.59 23.53 35.35
N ASP A 164 -40.97 23.88 36.48
CA ASP A 164 -40.78 23.08 37.69
C ASP A 164 -42.09 22.60 38.36
N LEU A 165 -42.15 21.31 38.68
CA LEU A 165 -43.13 20.72 39.60
C LEU A 165 -42.44 20.22 40.88
N PRO A 166 -43.09 20.36 42.06
CA PRO A 166 -42.48 20.16 43.38
C PRO A 166 -42.23 18.67 43.74
N PRO A 167 -41.40 18.40 44.76
CA PRO A 167 -40.64 17.16 44.88
C PRO A 167 -41.45 16.05 45.55
N VAL A 168 -41.29 14.82 45.07
CA VAL A 168 -41.79 13.61 45.76
C VAL A 168 -40.60 12.76 46.16
N GLU A 169 -40.57 12.48 47.46
CA GLU A 169 -39.55 11.74 48.20
C GLU A 169 -39.33 10.32 47.65
N THR A 170 -38.08 9.90 47.64
CA THR A 170 -37.67 8.52 47.33
C THR A 170 -37.70 7.67 48.59
N PRO A 171 -38.31 6.47 48.55
CA PRO A 171 -37.88 5.39 49.40
C PRO A 171 -37.08 4.34 48.63
N SER A 172 -36.13 3.76 49.36
CA SER A 172 -35.09 2.79 48.97
C SER A 172 -35.58 1.50 48.30
N PRO A 173 -34.67 0.77 47.60
CA PRO A 173 -35.04 -0.30 46.68
C PRO A 173 -35.43 -1.57 47.42
N THR A 174 -36.65 -2.06 47.18
CA THR A 174 -37.06 -3.42 47.52
C THR A 174 -37.49 -4.16 46.27
N ALA A 175 -36.95 -5.37 46.14
CA ALA A 175 -37.46 -6.52 45.39
C ALA A 175 -37.92 -6.30 43.94
N ALA A 176 -37.10 -6.84 43.02
CA ALA A 176 -37.45 -7.12 41.63
C ALA A 176 -38.78 -7.86 41.53
N THR A 177 -39.78 -7.21 40.94
CA THR A 177 -41.01 -7.86 40.49
C THR A 177 -40.95 -7.98 38.97
N VAL A 178 -40.87 -9.21 38.51
CA VAL A 178 -40.78 -9.65 37.12
C VAL A 178 -42.11 -9.37 36.42
N ILE A 179 -42.06 -8.69 35.28
CA ILE A 179 -43.24 -8.42 34.43
C ILE A 179 -43.69 -9.76 33.79
N PRO A 180 -44.97 -10.17 33.94
CA PRO A 180 -45.46 -11.50 33.58
C PRO A 180 -45.54 -11.79 32.06
N GLU A 181 -45.20 -10.84 31.19
CA GLU A 181 -45.23 -11.04 29.73
C GLU A 181 -43.97 -11.72 29.17
N ILE A 182 -42.84 -11.65 29.87
CA ILE A 182 -41.58 -12.27 29.40
C ILE A 182 -41.57 -13.78 29.70
N ALA A 183 -42.24 -14.21 30.78
CA ALA A 183 -42.40 -15.62 31.14
C ALA A 183 -43.33 -16.41 30.19
N ALA A 184 -44.30 -15.72 29.55
CA ALA A 184 -45.19 -16.34 28.58
C ALA A 184 -44.51 -16.57 27.21
N LEU A 185 -43.50 -15.76 26.87
CA LEU A 185 -42.72 -15.89 25.64
C LEU A 185 -41.65 -16.99 25.74
N THR A 186 -41.04 -17.16 26.90
CA THR A 186 -40.08 -18.26 27.14
C THR A 186 -40.77 -19.63 27.17
N ALA A 187 -41.99 -19.74 27.72
CA ALA A 187 -42.77 -20.99 27.69
C ALA A 187 -43.20 -21.42 26.27
N ARG A 188 -43.38 -20.47 25.33
CA ARG A 188 -43.69 -20.77 23.92
C ARG A 188 -42.46 -21.16 23.09
N LEU A 189 -41.27 -20.79 23.52
CA LEU A 189 -40.00 -21.13 22.85
C LEU A 189 -39.47 -22.49 23.33
N GLU A 190 -39.70 -22.87 24.59
CA GLU A 190 -39.36 -24.19 25.12
C GLU A 190 -40.23 -25.33 24.54
N ALA A 191 -41.48 -25.05 24.15
CA ALA A 191 -42.32 -26.00 23.42
C ALA A 191 -41.85 -26.32 21.98
N LYS A 192 -40.85 -25.57 21.47
CA LYS A 192 -40.26 -25.78 20.13
C LYS A 192 -38.82 -26.32 20.16
N GLY A 193 -38.28 -26.67 21.33
CA GLY A 193 -37.14 -27.58 21.47
C GLY A 193 -35.82 -27.14 20.82
N ILE A 194 -35.41 -25.89 21.00
CA ILE A 194 -34.10 -25.39 20.51
C ILE A 194 -33.30 -24.76 21.68
N VAL A 195 -32.26 -25.51 22.12
CA VAL A 195 -31.07 -25.27 22.99
C VAL A 195 -31.14 -25.02 24.53
N PRO A 196 -30.16 -25.59 25.26
CA PRO A 196 -29.42 -24.98 26.38
C PRO A 196 -27.90 -24.88 26.02
N SER A 197 -26.95 -24.27 26.72
CA SER A 197 -26.77 -23.86 28.12
C SER A 197 -25.55 -22.91 28.18
N ALA A 198 -25.61 -21.85 28.99
CA ALA A 198 -24.48 -20.99 29.32
C ALA A 198 -24.12 -21.16 30.80
N ALA A 199 -22.86 -21.50 31.10
CA ALA A 199 -22.29 -21.48 32.45
C ALA A 199 -21.11 -20.51 32.51
N ARG A 200 -21.13 -19.67 33.55
CA ARG A 200 -20.23 -18.55 33.88
C ARG A 200 -18.78 -18.98 34.15
N PRO A 201 -17.79 -18.06 33.97
CA PRO A 201 -16.49 -18.13 34.65
C PRO A 201 -16.52 -17.39 36.01
N GLY A 202 -15.82 -17.95 37.01
CA GLY A 202 -15.54 -17.32 38.30
C GLY A 202 -14.24 -16.48 38.30
N PRO A 203 -14.04 -15.59 39.30
CA PRO A 203 -12.95 -14.61 39.32
C PRO A 203 -11.68 -15.10 40.05
N ALA A 204 -10.59 -14.39 39.76
CA ALA A 204 -9.25 -14.53 40.31
C ALA A 204 -9.08 -14.00 41.74
N LEU A 205 -8.08 -14.52 42.47
CA LEU A 205 -6.97 -13.77 43.11
C LEU A 205 -6.32 -14.62 44.23
N ALA A 206 -5.00 -14.78 44.17
CA ALA A 206 -4.09 -14.46 45.28
C ALA A 206 -2.62 -14.68 44.87
N SER A 207 -1.88 -13.59 44.92
CA SER A 207 -0.42 -13.46 44.94
C SER A 207 0.24 -14.36 46.00
N MET A 208 1.49 -14.79 45.76
CA MET A 208 2.63 -14.68 46.71
C MET A 208 3.94 -15.16 46.07
N THR A 209 4.91 -14.23 46.02
CA THR A 209 6.35 -14.36 46.36
C THR A 209 7.19 -15.54 45.85
N GLY A 210 8.34 -15.23 45.22
CA GLY A 210 9.56 -16.05 45.30
C GLY A 210 10.39 -16.14 44.02
N SER A 211 11.54 -15.43 43.99
CA SER A 211 12.72 -15.77 43.15
C SER A 211 13.73 -16.57 44.01
N PRO A 212 14.89 -17.02 43.48
CA PRO A 212 15.17 -18.16 42.59
C PRO A 212 16.06 -19.21 43.33
N PRO A 213 16.65 -20.27 42.68
CA PRO A 213 17.97 -20.14 42.02
C PRO A 213 18.15 -21.04 40.75
N ALA A 214 18.86 -20.58 39.72
CA ALA A 214 20.27 -20.83 39.36
C ALA A 214 20.65 -22.27 38.94
N SER A 215 21.15 -22.43 37.69
CA SER A 215 22.45 -23.03 37.32
C SER A 215 22.45 -23.63 35.89
N ALA A 216 23.03 -22.88 34.92
CA ALA A 216 24.25 -23.19 34.11
C ALA A 216 24.47 -24.59 33.44
N PRO A 217 25.44 -24.75 32.50
CA PRO A 217 25.77 -23.96 31.30
C PRO A 217 26.29 -24.83 30.09
N SER A 218 26.89 -24.13 29.10
CA SER A 218 27.97 -24.54 28.16
C SER A 218 27.56 -25.08 26.77
N SER A 219 27.82 -24.33 25.68
CA SER A 219 29.08 -24.15 24.88
C SER A 219 29.17 -25.25 23.80
N SER A 220 29.72 -25.11 22.60
CA SER A 220 30.64 -24.17 21.97
C SER A 220 30.82 -24.66 20.51
N ALA A 221 30.93 -23.75 19.54
CA ALA A 221 31.59 -24.04 18.25
C ALA A 221 33.12 -24.22 18.47
N PRO A 222 33.97 -24.69 17.52
CA PRO A 222 34.28 -23.91 16.31
C PRO A 222 34.77 -24.67 15.03
N ALA A 223 34.78 -23.91 13.93
CA ALA A 223 35.78 -23.80 12.83
C ALA A 223 36.40 -25.03 12.11
N GLY A 224 36.44 -24.94 10.77
CA GLY A 224 37.39 -25.68 9.93
C GLY A 224 37.25 -25.38 8.43
N ARG A 225 38.31 -24.84 7.83
CA ARG A 225 38.49 -24.35 6.44
C ARG A 225 38.94 -25.46 5.47
N LEU A 226 39.04 -25.10 4.17
CA LEU A 226 39.67 -25.77 2.99
C LEU A 226 38.62 -26.36 2.01
N ALA A 227 38.45 -25.99 0.73
CA ALA A 227 39.28 -25.55 -0.42
C ALA A 227 39.35 -26.65 -1.52
N HIS A 228 38.89 -26.26 -2.73
CA HIS A 228 39.11 -26.82 -4.08
C HIS A 228 38.66 -28.24 -4.48
N GLY A 229 38.03 -28.34 -5.68
CA GLY A 229 38.19 -29.50 -6.58
C GLY A 229 36.94 -30.04 -7.30
N ASP A 230 36.77 -29.60 -8.55
CA ASP A 230 36.13 -30.21 -9.73
C ASP A 230 35.11 -31.38 -9.68
N LEU A 231 33.96 -31.10 -10.32
CA LEU A 231 33.28 -31.82 -11.41
C LEU A 231 33.65 -33.30 -11.70
N THR A 232 32.72 -34.23 -11.42
CA THR A 232 31.92 -35.06 -12.37
C THR A 232 31.37 -36.33 -11.70
N PRO A 233 30.25 -36.93 -12.18
CA PRO A 233 29.44 -37.86 -11.42
C PRO A 233 29.70 -39.33 -11.78
N ALA A 234 29.79 -40.21 -10.78
CA ALA A 234 29.62 -41.64 -11.01
C ALA A 234 29.18 -42.42 -9.75
N ARG A 235 28.09 -43.16 -9.95
CA ARG A 235 27.76 -44.49 -9.39
C ARG A 235 27.53 -44.70 -7.88
N ARG A 236 26.37 -45.33 -7.65
CA ARG A 236 25.86 -45.97 -6.42
C ARG A 236 26.83 -46.98 -5.77
N PRO A 237 26.61 -47.27 -4.49
CA PRO A 237 26.07 -48.59 -4.08
C PRO A 237 24.80 -48.40 -3.22
N GLY A 238 23.72 -49.20 -3.35
CA GLY A 238 23.58 -50.54 -2.76
C GLY A 238 23.64 -50.43 -1.23
N GLY A 239 22.61 -50.61 -0.41
CA GLY A 239 21.42 -51.44 -0.46
C GLY A 239 21.29 -52.03 0.96
N GLY A 240 20.22 -51.69 1.69
CA GLY A 240 20.00 -52.16 3.07
C GLY A 240 18.56 -51.86 3.50
N LYS A 241 17.84 -52.93 3.87
CA LYS A 241 16.39 -53.05 4.06
C LYS A 241 15.81 -52.09 5.11
N LEU A 242 14.62 -51.58 4.84
CA LEU A 242 13.67 -51.17 5.88
C LEU A 242 12.38 -51.93 5.63
N ASP A 243 11.96 -52.64 6.67
CA ASP A 243 10.87 -53.60 6.67
C ASP A 243 9.51 -52.92 6.49
N LEU A 244 8.65 -53.59 5.70
CA LEU A 244 7.22 -53.37 5.64
C LEU A 244 6.66 -53.78 7.01
N ASP A 245 6.21 -52.84 7.84
CA ASP A 245 5.06 -53.04 8.76
C ASP A 245 4.62 -51.77 9.52
N ASP A 246 4.81 -50.57 8.95
CA ASP A 246 4.25 -49.34 9.55
C ASP A 246 3.89 -48.27 8.49
N MET A 247 2.90 -48.58 7.64
CA MET A 247 2.14 -47.54 6.91
C MET A 247 0.66 -47.89 6.88
N ALA A 248 -0.13 -47.08 7.59
CA ALA A 248 -1.58 -47.08 7.53
C ALA A 248 -2.08 -46.89 6.08
N PRO A 249 -3.16 -47.57 5.65
CA PRO A 249 -3.55 -47.63 4.26
C PRO A 249 -4.17 -46.30 3.80
N ALA A 250 -3.50 -45.60 2.90
CA ALA A 250 -4.16 -44.63 2.03
C ALA A 250 -5.21 -45.36 1.20
N ARG A 251 -6.47 -44.98 1.36
CA ARG A 251 -7.58 -45.45 0.51
C ARG A 251 -7.25 -45.15 -0.95
N ARG A 252 -6.94 -46.20 -1.71
CA ARG A 252 -6.94 -46.13 -3.18
C ARG A 252 -8.39 -45.96 -3.64
N PRO A 253 -8.73 -44.99 -4.50
CA PRO A 253 -9.96 -45.08 -5.24
C PRO A 253 -9.85 -46.30 -6.17
N SER A 254 -10.80 -47.23 -6.01
CA SER A 254 -10.95 -48.42 -6.81
C SER A 254 -10.99 -48.06 -8.30
N GLY A 255 -10.28 -48.86 -9.11
CA GLY A 255 -10.23 -48.68 -10.55
C GLY A 255 -11.61 -48.72 -11.19
N GLY A 256 -12.07 -47.55 -11.64
CA GLY A 256 -12.96 -47.42 -12.78
C GLY A 256 -12.10 -47.11 -14.00
N LYS A 257 -12.38 -47.75 -15.13
CA LYS A 257 -11.79 -47.36 -16.42
C LYS A 257 -12.11 -45.88 -16.64
N LEU A 258 -11.08 -45.07 -16.89
CA LEU A 258 -11.25 -43.71 -17.40
C LEU A 258 -11.75 -43.84 -18.82
N ASP A 259 -13.06 -43.73 -19.00
CA ASP A 259 -13.69 -43.77 -20.31
C ASP A 259 -13.42 -42.43 -21.02
N ALA A 260 -13.43 -42.42 -22.36
CA ALA A 260 -13.16 -41.23 -23.19
C ALA A 260 -14.14 -40.05 -22.95
N ALA A 261 -15.12 -40.21 -22.06
CA ALA A 261 -16.03 -39.17 -21.58
C ALA A 261 -15.47 -38.33 -20.42
N ASP A 262 -14.43 -38.80 -19.71
CA ASP A 262 -13.78 -38.04 -18.61
C ASP A 262 -12.78 -36.98 -19.12
N LEU A 263 -12.60 -36.91 -20.45
CA LEU A 263 -11.87 -35.87 -21.18
C LEU A 263 -12.82 -34.91 -21.92
N ALA A 264 -14.06 -34.75 -21.44
CA ALA A 264 -14.96 -33.72 -21.95
C ALA A 264 -14.40 -32.33 -21.58
N PRO A 265 -14.23 -31.40 -22.54
CA PRO A 265 -13.82 -30.04 -22.21
C PRO A 265 -14.86 -29.44 -21.25
N LEU A 266 -14.39 -28.98 -20.09
CA LEU A 266 -15.17 -28.20 -19.13
C LEU A 266 -16.03 -27.20 -19.92
N LYS A 267 -17.35 -27.35 -19.84
CA LYS A 267 -18.28 -26.43 -20.50
C LYS A 267 -17.89 -25.01 -20.08
N PRO A 268 -17.74 -24.07 -21.03
CA PRO A 268 -17.39 -22.69 -20.68
C PRO A 268 -18.45 -22.16 -19.71
N ASP A 269 -17.99 -21.55 -18.62
CA ASP A 269 -18.87 -20.94 -17.63
C ASP A 269 -19.81 -19.95 -18.33
N PRO A 270 -21.15 -20.16 -18.29
CA PRO A 270 -22.11 -19.32 -19.01
C PRO A 270 -22.05 -17.86 -18.55
N GLU A 271 -21.64 -17.60 -17.29
CA GLU A 271 -21.46 -16.23 -16.79
C GLU A 271 -20.23 -15.58 -17.42
N ALA A 272 -19.13 -16.32 -17.57
CA ALA A 272 -17.92 -15.83 -18.22
C ALA A 272 -18.14 -15.56 -19.71
N GLU A 273 -18.91 -16.41 -20.41
CA GLU A 273 -19.26 -16.19 -21.81
C GLU A 273 -20.18 -14.97 -21.99
N ALA A 274 -21.15 -14.78 -21.08
CA ALA A 274 -22.00 -13.59 -21.06
C ALA A 274 -21.19 -12.31 -20.78
N ALA A 275 -20.22 -12.37 -19.86
CA ALA A 275 -19.31 -11.26 -19.57
C ALA A 275 -18.46 -10.89 -20.80
N ARG A 276 -17.90 -11.88 -21.51
CA ARG A 276 -17.16 -11.68 -22.77
C ARG A 276 -18.02 -11.01 -23.84
N LYS A 277 -19.25 -11.49 -24.06
CA LYS A 277 -20.19 -10.88 -25.03
C LYS A 277 -20.54 -9.44 -24.67
N ARG A 278 -20.71 -9.12 -23.37
CA ARG A 278 -20.92 -7.75 -22.90
C ARG A 278 -19.71 -6.86 -23.12
N ALA A 279 -18.49 -7.36 -22.84
CA ALA A 279 -17.25 -6.64 -23.09
C ALA A 279 -17.05 -6.34 -24.58
N GLU A 280 -17.27 -7.34 -25.44
CA GLU A 280 -17.18 -7.16 -26.89
C GLU A 280 -18.21 -6.16 -27.43
N LYS A 281 -19.45 -6.20 -26.91
CA LYS A 281 -20.47 -5.20 -27.25
C LYS A 281 -20.04 -3.78 -26.84
N ARG A 282 -19.49 -3.59 -25.64
CA ARG A 282 -18.96 -2.29 -25.18
C ARG A 282 -17.83 -1.81 -26.08
N ARG A 283 -16.92 -2.71 -26.48
CA ARG A 283 -15.83 -2.42 -27.41
C ARG A 283 -16.35 -1.94 -28.78
N LEU A 284 -17.36 -2.58 -29.33
CA LEU A 284 -17.94 -2.17 -30.61
C LEU A 284 -18.62 -0.79 -30.51
N GLN A 285 -19.39 -0.58 -29.44
CA GLN A 285 -20.02 0.71 -29.17
C GLN A 285 -18.99 1.83 -28.99
N TRP A 286 -17.85 1.52 -28.36
CA TRP A 286 -16.74 2.46 -28.20
C TRP A 286 -16.12 2.83 -29.55
N LYS A 287 -15.85 1.85 -30.42
CA LYS A 287 -15.35 2.09 -31.78
C LYS A 287 -16.30 2.97 -32.59
N GLU A 288 -17.60 2.68 -32.57
CA GLU A 288 -18.61 3.51 -33.24
C GLU A 288 -18.68 4.93 -32.65
N ALA A 289 -18.51 5.09 -31.33
CA ALA A 289 -18.46 6.39 -30.68
C ALA A 289 -17.23 7.18 -31.11
N LEU A 290 -16.06 6.54 -31.20
CA LEU A 290 -14.83 7.15 -31.71
C LEU A 290 -14.99 7.58 -33.17
N GLU A 291 -15.57 6.74 -34.04
CA GLU A 291 -15.81 7.09 -35.44
C GLU A 291 -16.69 8.35 -35.57
N LYS A 292 -17.71 8.50 -34.72
CA LYS A 292 -18.56 9.70 -34.68
C LYS A 292 -17.81 10.98 -34.29
N THR A 293 -16.71 10.88 -33.55
CA THR A 293 -15.88 12.05 -33.22
C THR A 293 -15.04 12.55 -34.42
N GLY A 294 -15.01 11.82 -35.53
CA GLY A 294 -14.21 12.17 -36.72
C GLY A 294 -12.70 12.01 -36.51
N ARG A 295 -12.28 11.43 -35.38
CA ARG A 295 -10.88 11.17 -35.04
C ARG A 295 -10.35 10.03 -35.91
N LYS A 296 -9.20 10.23 -36.56
CA LYS A 296 -8.51 9.16 -37.29
C LYS A 296 -7.69 8.33 -36.32
N PRO A 297 -7.89 7.00 -36.23
CA PRO A 297 -7.09 6.16 -35.34
C PRO A 297 -5.63 6.19 -35.77
N ARG A 298 -4.73 6.42 -34.80
CA ARG A 298 -3.30 6.37 -35.03
C ARG A 298 -2.81 4.92 -34.95
N LYS A 299 -1.85 4.57 -35.81
CA LYS A 299 -1.05 3.35 -35.67
C LYS A 299 0.37 3.74 -35.32
N GLY A 300 0.89 3.16 -34.25
CA GLY A 300 2.23 3.43 -33.76
C GLY A 300 3.29 2.75 -34.62
N GLY A 301 4.46 3.39 -34.72
CA GLY A 301 5.58 2.89 -35.52
C GLY A 301 6.20 1.61 -34.95
N ASP A 302 6.25 1.48 -33.63
CA ASP A 302 6.96 0.36 -32.98
C ASP A 302 6.12 -0.93 -32.97
N VAL A 303 4.79 -0.82 -33.12
CA VAL A 303 3.87 -1.98 -33.15
C VAL A 303 4.22 -2.96 -34.29
N ALA A 304 4.73 -2.47 -35.41
CA ALA A 304 5.09 -3.32 -36.55
C ALA A 304 6.43 -4.08 -36.36
N GLY A 305 7.33 -3.54 -35.55
CA GLY A 305 8.66 -4.10 -35.30
C GLY A 305 8.76 -4.94 -34.03
N LEU A 306 7.78 -4.85 -33.14
CA LEU A 306 7.79 -5.53 -31.86
C LEU A 306 6.88 -6.76 -31.85
N ASP A 307 7.40 -7.90 -31.41
CA ASP A 307 6.56 -9.03 -31.05
C ASP A 307 5.98 -8.83 -29.64
N LEU A 308 4.85 -8.11 -29.59
CA LEU A 308 4.11 -7.87 -28.35
C LEU A 308 3.69 -9.17 -27.67
N SER A 309 3.40 -10.23 -28.44
CA SER A 309 3.00 -11.53 -27.89
C SER A 309 4.15 -12.20 -27.14
N ALA A 310 5.37 -12.14 -27.69
CA ALA A 310 6.56 -12.63 -27.04
C ALA A 310 6.89 -11.83 -25.77
N VAL A 311 6.77 -10.50 -25.80
CA VAL A 311 7.01 -9.66 -24.61
C VAL A 311 6.01 -9.96 -23.50
N VAL A 312 4.72 -10.14 -23.83
CA VAL A 312 3.70 -10.51 -22.86
C VAL A 312 3.98 -11.91 -22.29
N ALA A 313 4.44 -12.86 -23.11
CA ALA A 313 4.81 -14.20 -22.65
C ALA A 313 6.04 -14.20 -21.72
N GLU A 314 7.10 -13.46 -22.07
CA GLU A 314 8.29 -13.30 -21.21
C GLU A 314 7.92 -12.65 -19.87
N HIS A 315 7.00 -11.68 -19.87
CA HIS A 315 6.53 -11.03 -18.65
C HIS A 315 5.64 -11.93 -17.81
N LEU A 316 4.81 -12.77 -18.43
CA LEU A 316 4.02 -13.76 -17.71
C LEU A 316 4.92 -14.76 -16.99
N GLN A 317 5.99 -15.24 -17.64
CA GLN A 317 6.99 -16.11 -17.01
C GLN A 317 7.70 -15.40 -15.84
N TRP A 318 8.02 -14.12 -16.02
CA TRP A 318 8.58 -13.27 -14.96
C TRP A 318 7.65 -13.16 -13.75
N LEU A 319 6.35 -12.98 -13.97
CA LEU A 319 5.36 -12.96 -12.89
C LEU A 319 5.23 -14.31 -12.18
N GLN A 320 5.17 -15.42 -12.94
CA GLN A 320 5.01 -16.77 -12.39
C GLN A 320 6.20 -17.19 -11.53
N THR A 321 7.41 -16.84 -11.97
CA THR A 321 8.66 -17.19 -11.29
C THR A 321 9.11 -16.14 -10.27
N LYS A 322 8.33 -15.07 -10.07
CA LYS A 322 8.67 -13.91 -9.22
C LYS A 322 10.03 -13.29 -9.57
N GLY A 323 10.37 -13.31 -10.85
CA GLY A 323 11.58 -12.73 -11.42
C GLY A 323 12.80 -13.64 -11.50
N ALA A 324 12.66 -14.95 -11.30
CA ALA A 324 13.75 -15.89 -11.53
C ALA A 324 14.00 -16.17 -13.02
N GLU A 325 12.95 -16.19 -13.83
CA GLU A 325 13.01 -16.42 -15.28
C GLU A 325 12.12 -15.42 -16.05
N GLY A 326 12.32 -15.29 -17.36
CA GLY A 326 11.61 -14.31 -18.17
C GLY A 326 12.11 -12.88 -17.94
N LYS A 327 11.40 -11.91 -18.54
CA LYS A 327 11.75 -10.49 -18.43
C LYS A 327 10.51 -9.66 -18.14
N ARG A 328 10.67 -8.69 -17.25
CA ARG A 328 9.64 -7.68 -16.99
C ARG A 328 9.41 -6.84 -18.23
N ALA A 329 8.16 -6.74 -18.68
CA ALA A 329 7.76 -5.91 -19.80
C ALA A 329 8.07 -4.42 -19.52
N THR A 330 8.86 -3.84 -20.42
CA THR A 330 9.26 -2.43 -20.37
C THR A 330 9.03 -1.82 -21.75
N PHE A 331 8.10 -0.87 -21.82
CA PHE A 331 7.71 -0.18 -23.05
C PHE A 331 8.03 1.33 -22.99
N GLN A 332 9.07 1.69 -22.24
CA GLN A 332 9.36 3.10 -21.95
C GLN A 332 9.67 3.86 -23.25
N GLY A 333 8.92 4.95 -23.49
CA GLY A 333 9.10 5.82 -24.65
C GLY A 333 8.71 5.23 -26.01
N MET A 334 8.08 4.05 -26.03
CA MET A 334 7.70 3.39 -27.28
C MET A 334 6.39 3.96 -27.87
N ASP A 335 6.25 3.86 -29.18
CA ASP A 335 5.04 4.19 -29.91
C ASP A 335 4.21 2.94 -30.19
N LEU A 336 3.34 2.61 -29.23
CA LEU A 336 2.39 1.51 -29.25
C LEU A 336 0.96 1.95 -29.59
N ALA A 337 0.80 3.09 -30.27
CA ALA A 337 -0.53 3.59 -30.63
C ALA A 337 -1.30 2.55 -31.48
N GLY A 338 -2.56 2.32 -31.14
CA GLY A 338 -3.40 1.33 -31.82
C GLY A 338 -3.03 -0.13 -31.57
N ALA A 339 -2.10 -0.44 -30.66
CA ALA A 339 -1.75 -1.81 -30.30
C ALA A 339 -2.93 -2.56 -29.66
N ASP A 340 -3.03 -3.87 -29.92
CA ASP A 340 -3.97 -4.75 -29.23
C ASP A 340 -3.25 -5.48 -28.10
N LEU A 341 -3.59 -5.09 -26.87
CA LEU A 341 -3.14 -5.66 -25.61
C LEU A 341 -4.36 -6.10 -24.77
N SER A 342 -5.47 -6.40 -25.43
CA SER A 342 -6.70 -6.83 -24.75
C SER A 342 -6.47 -8.14 -23.96
N GLY A 343 -6.92 -8.15 -22.72
CA GLY A 343 -6.74 -9.29 -21.80
C GLY A 343 -5.28 -9.57 -21.40
N ALA A 344 -4.31 -8.73 -21.80
CA ALA A 344 -2.90 -8.97 -21.50
C ALA A 344 -2.63 -8.91 -19.99
N ILE A 345 -1.75 -9.81 -19.51
CA ILE A 345 -1.31 -9.83 -18.12
C ILE A 345 0.01 -9.07 -18.02
N LEU A 346 -0.07 -7.79 -17.66
CA LEU A 346 1.03 -6.83 -17.62
C LEU A 346 1.13 -6.15 -16.24
N ALA A 347 0.79 -6.89 -15.18
CA ALA A 347 0.90 -6.45 -13.80
C ALA A 347 2.34 -6.04 -13.50
N ASN A 348 2.52 -4.91 -12.81
CA ASN A 348 3.82 -4.29 -12.56
C ASN A 348 4.64 -3.97 -13.82
N ALA A 349 4.10 -3.91 -15.04
CA ALA A 349 4.89 -3.50 -16.21
C ALA A 349 5.25 -2.00 -16.19
N THR A 350 6.24 -1.59 -16.99
CA THR A 350 6.65 -0.18 -17.11
C THR A 350 6.21 0.40 -18.46
N PHE A 351 5.38 1.43 -18.41
CA PHE A 351 4.79 2.15 -19.54
C PHE A 351 5.09 3.67 -19.48
N ARG A 352 6.21 4.07 -18.86
CA ARG A 352 6.54 5.50 -18.75
C ARG A 352 6.72 6.11 -20.12
N GLU A 353 6.13 7.29 -20.34
CA GLU A 353 6.27 8.05 -21.58
C GLU A 353 5.88 7.28 -22.87
N VAL A 354 5.17 6.15 -22.75
CA VAL A 354 4.70 5.38 -23.91
C VAL A 354 3.54 6.11 -24.59
N ASP A 355 3.45 6.01 -25.91
CA ASP A 355 2.25 6.36 -26.66
C ASP A 355 1.41 5.10 -26.88
N LEU A 356 0.28 5.01 -26.18
CA LEU A 356 -0.77 3.99 -26.31
C LEU A 356 -2.07 4.64 -26.81
N SER A 357 -1.99 5.74 -27.54
CA SER A 357 -3.17 6.38 -28.13
C SER A 357 -3.93 5.38 -29.01
N ASP A 358 -5.25 5.35 -28.91
CA ASP A 358 -6.12 4.42 -29.67
C ASP A 358 -5.84 2.91 -29.41
N ALA A 359 -5.00 2.55 -28.43
CA ALA A 359 -4.70 1.16 -28.11
C ALA A 359 -5.90 0.45 -27.46
N CYS A 360 -6.00 -0.87 -27.64
CA CYS A 360 -6.98 -1.72 -26.96
C CYS A 360 -6.32 -2.43 -25.78
N LEU A 361 -6.70 -2.04 -24.57
CA LEU A 361 -6.26 -2.59 -23.28
C LEU A 361 -7.47 -3.14 -22.48
N ALA A 362 -8.56 -3.45 -23.18
CA ALA A 362 -9.79 -3.93 -22.58
C ALA A 362 -9.53 -5.23 -21.80
N ASP A 363 -10.06 -5.31 -20.58
CA ASP A 363 -9.90 -6.43 -19.64
C ASP A 363 -8.44 -6.79 -19.31
N ALA A 364 -7.46 -5.92 -19.62
CA ALA A 364 -6.05 -6.15 -19.30
C ALA A 364 -5.78 -6.05 -17.80
N ARG A 365 -4.82 -6.86 -17.30
CA ARG A 365 -4.33 -6.77 -15.92
C ARG A 365 -3.09 -5.89 -15.87
N LEU A 366 -3.25 -4.70 -15.33
CA LEU A 366 -2.26 -3.63 -15.28
C LEU A 366 -2.02 -3.17 -13.83
N ASP A 367 -2.33 -4.01 -12.84
CA ASP A 367 -2.18 -3.68 -11.43
C ASP A 367 -0.71 -3.37 -11.08
N GLY A 368 -0.47 -2.28 -10.35
CA GLY A 368 0.87 -1.82 -9.95
C GLY A 368 1.78 -1.35 -11.10
N SER A 369 1.26 -1.23 -12.33
CA SER A 369 2.05 -0.76 -13.48
C SER A 369 2.34 0.75 -13.43
N ASP A 370 3.39 1.17 -14.12
CA ASP A 370 3.88 2.56 -14.13
C ASP A 370 3.59 3.25 -15.46
N PHE A 371 2.54 4.07 -15.50
CA PHE A 371 2.06 4.85 -16.65
C PHE A 371 2.40 6.34 -16.55
N ARG A 372 3.38 6.73 -15.74
CA ARG A 372 3.71 8.16 -15.57
C ARG A 372 4.08 8.79 -16.91
N TYR A 373 3.44 9.92 -17.20
CA TYR A 373 3.58 10.66 -18.45
C TYR A 373 3.21 9.87 -19.73
N ALA A 374 2.54 8.72 -19.61
CA ALA A 374 2.05 7.96 -20.75
C ALA A 374 0.92 8.71 -21.48
N THR A 375 0.80 8.47 -22.78
CA THR A 375 -0.34 8.92 -23.58
C THR A 375 -1.26 7.74 -23.85
N LEU A 376 -2.48 7.79 -23.31
CA LEU A 376 -3.55 6.79 -23.43
C LEU A 376 -4.82 7.44 -24.02
N SER A 377 -4.65 8.50 -24.80
CA SER A 377 -5.77 9.25 -25.37
C SER A 377 -6.57 8.36 -26.31
N ALA A 378 -7.89 8.33 -26.16
CA ALA A 378 -8.79 7.44 -26.90
C ALA A 378 -8.53 5.93 -26.75
N ALA A 379 -7.71 5.51 -25.77
CA ALA A 379 -7.47 4.10 -25.51
C ALA A 379 -8.72 3.42 -24.92
N ASP A 380 -8.91 2.15 -25.26
CA ASP A 380 -9.96 1.30 -24.69
C ASP A 380 -9.43 0.53 -23.48
N LEU A 381 -9.78 0.97 -22.28
CA LEU A 381 -9.41 0.39 -20.99
C LEU A 381 -10.64 -0.21 -20.27
N ALA A 382 -11.72 -0.51 -21.00
CA ALA A 382 -12.93 -1.07 -20.40
C ALA A 382 -12.63 -2.37 -19.66
N GLY A 383 -13.06 -2.47 -18.39
CA GLY A 383 -12.82 -3.63 -17.54
C GLY A 383 -11.36 -3.86 -17.13
N ALA A 384 -10.41 -3.00 -17.54
CA ALA A 384 -9.01 -3.16 -17.19
C ALA A 384 -8.79 -3.00 -15.68
N ASN A 385 -7.85 -3.78 -15.13
CA ASN A 385 -7.44 -3.65 -13.73
C ASN A 385 -6.20 -2.76 -13.62
N LEU A 386 -6.40 -1.52 -13.19
CA LEU A 386 -5.37 -0.51 -12.94
C LEU A 386 -5.17 -0.26 -11.42
N GLY A 387 -5.50 -1.25 -10.59
CA GLY A 387 -5.34 -1.13 -9.13
C GLY A 387 -3.91 -0.78 -8.74
N VAL A 388 -3.74 0.25 -7.91
CA VAL A 388 -2.43 0.74 -7.43
C VAL A 388 -1.49 1.17 -8.58
N ALA A 389 -1.99 1.38 -9.80
CA ALA A 389 -1.18 1.85 -10.92
C ALA A 389 -0.76 3.31 -10.72
N ALA A 390 0.43 3.66 -11.22
CA ALA A 390 0.94 5.02 -11.20
C ALA A 390 0.64 5.73 -12.53
N LEU A 391 -0.44 6.52 -12.58
CA LEU A 391 -0.95 7.23 -13.75
C LEU A 391 -0.69 8.75 -13.65
N ARG A 392 0.25 9.18 -12.81
CA ARG A 392 0.56 10.59 -12.58
C ARG A 392 0.96 11.28 -13.88
N HIS A 393 0.30 12.39 -14.19
CA HIS A 393 0.47 13.16 -15.44
C HIS A 393 0.21 12.36 -16.74
N ALA A 394 -0.47 11.22 -16.68
CA ALA A 394 -0.88 10.49 -17.87
C ALA A 394 -1.99 11.23 -18.63
N LYS A 395 -2.02 11.07 -19.95
CA LYS A 395 -3.05 11.66 -20.83
C LYS A 395 -4.08 10.59 -21.20
N LEU A 396 -5.21 10.57 -20.52
CA LEU A 396 -6.33 9.64 -20.70
C LEU A 396 -7.55 10.34 -21.36
N ASP A 397 -7.31 11.44 -22.08
CA ASP A 397 -8.37 12.21 -22.74
C ASP A 397 -9.17 11.32 -23.70
N LEU A 398 -10.51 11.39 -23.61
CA LEU A 398 -11.43 10.58 -24.40
C LEU A 398 -11.19 9.07 -24.25
N SER A 399 -10.58 8.58 -23.18
CA SER A 399 -10.41 7.13 -22.98
C SER A 399 -11.70 6.46 -22.50
N ASN A 400 -11.81 5.16 -22.77
CA ASN A 400 -12.89 4.32 -22.25
C ASN A 400 -12.42 3.54 -21.03
N LEU A 401 -12.87 3.92 -19.85
CA LEU A 401 -12.58 3.27 -18.56
C LEU A 401 -13.84 2.62 -17.97
N GLU A 402 -14.85 2.30 -18.79
CA GLU A 402 -16.09 1.69 -18.31
C GLU A 402 -15.82 0.37 -17.58
N GLY A 403 -16.23 0.27 -16.31
CA GLY A 403 -16.00 -0.92 -15.48
C GLY A 403 -14.53 -1.16 -15.08
N ALA A 404 -13.63 -0.21 -15.31
CA ALA A 404 -12.21 -0.35 -14.94
C ALA A 404 -12.02 -0.31 -13.41
N ILE A 405 -11.01 -1.02 -12.90
CA ILE A 405 -10.66 -1.05 -11.48
C ILE A 405 -9.49 -0.09 -11.25
N LEU A 406 -9.73 1.05 -10.61
CA LEU A 406 -8.74 2.09 -10.30
C LEU A 406 -8.46 2.22 -8.79
N ARG A 407 -8.72 1.16 -8.02
CA ARG A 407 -8.54 1.16 -6.57
C ARG A 407 -7.12 1.54 -6.17
N GLY A 408 -6.96 2.60 -5.38
CA GLY A 408 -5.66 3.05 -4.90
C GLY A 408 -4.69 3.55 -5.98
N SER A 409 -5.14 3.75 -7.23
CA SER A 409 -4.27 4.27 -8.30
C SER A 409 -3.94 5.75 -8.08
N ASP A 410 -2.73 6.18 -8.47
CA ASP A 410 -2.34 7.60 -8.46
C ASP A 410 -2.61 8.26 -9.82
N LEU A 411 -3.70 9.01 -9.91
CA LEU A 411 -4.12 9.80 -11.08
C LEU A 411 -3.76 11.29 -10.92
N SER A 412 -2.81 11.65 -10.03
CA SER A 412 -2.48 13.04 -9.77
C SER A 412 -2.02 13.77 -11.05
N GLY A 413 -2.64 14.89 -11.38
CA GLY A 413 -2.34 15.66 -12.59
C GLY A 413 -2.62 14.93 -13.91
N ALA A 414 -3.32 13.79 -13.89
CA ALA A 414 -3.73 13.09 -15.11
C ALA A 414 -4.83 13.87 -15.84
N ARG A 415 -4.85 13.79 -17.17
CA ARG A 415 -5.94 14.37 -17.97
C ARG A 415 -6.93 13.29 -18.34
N LEU A 416 -8.17 13.44 -17.91
CA LEU A 416 -9.29 12.52 -18.14
C LEU A 416 -10.43 13.25 -18.86
N SER A 417 -10.11 14.30 -19.62
CA SER A 417 -11.12 15.13 -20.27
C SER A 417 -11.96 14.28 -21.23
N GLY A 418 -13.29 14.28 -21.06
CA GLY A 418 -14.20 13.47 -21.87
C GLY A 418 -14.06 11.95 -21.71
N ALA A 419 -13.36 11.47 -20.67
CA ALA A 419 -13.22 10.04 -20.40
C ALA A 419 -14.55 9.41 -19.96
N ARG A 420 -14.83 8.18 -20.41
CA ARG A 420 -16.01 7.41 -20.03
C ARG A 420 -15.68 6.51 -18.86
N MET A 421 -16.26 6.72 -17.68
CA MET A 421 -15.89 5.96 -16.48
C MET A 421 -17.10 5.32 -15.79
N ALA A 422 -18.20 5.11 -16.51
CA ALA A 422 -19.38 4.47 -15.95
C ALA A 422 -19.04 3.07 -15.40
N GLY A 423 -19.37 2.82 -14.13
CA GLY A 423 -19.09 1.56 -13.43
C GLY A 423 -17.61 1.38 -13.02
N ALA A 424 -16.75 2.37 -13.21
CA ALA A 424 -15.37 2.29 -12.74
C ALA A 424 -15.29 2.39 -11.20
N ASP A 425 -14.35 1.67 -10.60
CA ASP A 425 -14.11 1.69 -9.15
C ASP A 425 -12.91 2.59 -8.81
N LEU A 426 -13.20 3.75 -8.22
CA LEU A 426 -12.22 4.78 -7.84
C LEU A 426 -11.92 4.79 -6.33
N LYS A 427 -12.26 3.73 -5.60
CA LYS A 427 -12.06 3.67 -4.15
C LYS A 427 -10.59 3.84 -3.78
N GLY A 428 -10.30 4.91 -3.04
CA GLY A 428 -8.94 5.24 -2.59
C GLY A 428 -8.00 5.76 -3.67
N ALA A 429 -8.49 6.01 -4.89
CA ALA A 429 -7.69 6.63 -5.94
C ALA A 429 -7.28 8.08 -5.58
N ILE A 430 -6.11 8.51 -6.02
CA ILE A 430 -5.62 9.88 -5.79
C ILE A 430 -5.89 10.71 -7.06
N LEU A 431 -6.77 11.70 -6.97
CA LEU A 431 -7.24 12.52 -8.10
C LEU A 431 -6.74 13.98 -8.04
N ILE A 432 -5.66 14.26 -7.29
CA ILE A 432 -5.20 15.63 -7.02
C ILE A 432 -4.74 16.31 -8.32
N GLY A 433 -5.36 17.42 -8.68
CA GLY A 433 -5.09 18.18 -9.90
C GLY A 433 -5.42 17.43 -11.19
N SER A 434 -6.17 16.32 -11.11
CA SER A 434 -6.64 15.61 -12.29
C SER A 434 -7.71 16.43 -13.03
N ASP A 435 -7.71 16.35 -14.36
CA ASP A 435 -8.67 17.05 -15.22
C ASP A 435 -9.80 16.12 -15.62
N LEU A 436 -10.96 16.27 -14.98
CA LEU A 436 -12.16 15.45 -15.18
C LEU A 436 -13.23 16.18 -16.01
N ARG A 437 -12.91 17.29 -16.67
CA ARG A 437 -13.88 18.05 -17.47
C ARG A 437 -14.50 17.17 -18.55
N GLU A 438 -15.79 17.35 -18.82
CA GLU A 438 -16.56 16.54 -19.79
C GLU A 438 -16.59 15.01 -19.50
N ALA A 439 -15.96 14.53 -18.42
CA ALA A 439 -15.93 13.10 -18.11
C ALA A 439 -17.29 12.59 -17.63
N ASP A 440 -17.61 11.33 -17.96
CA ASP A 440 -18.80 10.65 -17.45
C ASP A 440 -18.47 9.80 -16.22
N LEU A 441 -18.74 10.37 -15.04
CA LEU A 441 -18.58 9.75 -13.72
C LEU A 441 -19.93 9.26 -13.14
N SER A 442 -21.03 9.32 -13.90
CA SER A 442 -22.41 9.19 -13.39
C SER A 442 -22.70 7.90 -12.62
N LYS A 443 -21.94 6.84 -12.90
CA LYS A 443 -22.07 5.50 -12.28
C LYS A 443 -20.75 5.01 -11.67
N VAL A 444 -19.86 5.92 -11.28
CA VAL A 444 -18.60 5.55 -10.63
C VAL A 444 -18.85 5.12 -9.20
N ASP A 445 -18.17 4.06 -8.78
CA ASP A 445 -18.17 3.58 -7.41
C ASP A 445 -16.96 4.10 -6.63
N GLY A 446 -17.15 4.36 -5.33
CA GLY A 446 -16.07 4.71 -4.41
C GLY A 446 -15.49 6.11 -4.56
N LEU A 447 -16.13 6.97 -5.38
CA LEU A 447 -15.78 8.39 -5.48
C LEU A 447 -16.27 9.17 -4.26
N THR A 448 -15.40 9.99 -3.70
CA THR A 448 -15.66 10.79 -2.50
C THR A 448 -15.65 12.29 -2.82
N GLN A 449 -16.34 13.08 -1.99
CA GLN A 449 -16.38 14.54 -2.12
C GLN A 449 -14.96 15.16 -2.11
N ALA A 450 -14.08 14.70 -1.22
CA ALA A 450 -12.72 15.19 -1.09
C ALA A 450 -11.83 14.90 -2.32
N GLN A 451 -12.12 13.84 -3.08
CA GLN A 451 -11.43 13.56 -4.34
C GLN A 451 -11.86 14.57 -5.42
N ILE A 452 -13.16 14.85 -5.51
CA ILE A 452 -13.70 15.83 -6.48
C ILE A 452 -13.23 17.26 -6.17
N GLU A 453 -13.18 17.66 -4.91
CA GLU A 453 -12.70 18.99 -4.50
C GLU A 453 -11.26 19.28 -4.91
N LYS A 454 -10.45 18.24 -5.05
CA LYS A 454 -9.04 18.35 -5.46
C LYS A 454 -8.84 18.14 -6.95
N SER A 455 -9.90 17.90 -7.71
CA SER A 455 -9.89 17.70 -9.16
C SER A 455 -10.44 18.92 -9.90
N LEU A 456 -10.16 19.03 -11.20
CA LEU A 456 -10.76 20.03 -12.07
C LEU A 456 -11.99 19.41 -12.73
N CYS A 457 -13.17 19.93 -12.43
CA CYS A 457 -14.41 19.56 -13.09
C CYS A 457 -15.23 20.80 -13.45
N ASP A 458 -16.10 20.67 -14.44
CA ASP A 458 -16.91 21.77 -14.99
C ASP A 458 -18.41 21.40 -15.04
N MET A 459 -19.19 22.23 -15.73
CA MET A 459 -20.63 22.01 -15.82
C MET A 459 -21.03 20.82 -16.70
N THR A 460 -20.13 20.37 -17.57
CA THR A 460 -20.35 19.25 -18.50
C THR A 460 -19.99 17.90 -17.89
N THR A 461 -19.14 17.88 -16.85
CA THR A 461 -18.75 16.68 -16.10
C THR A 461 -19.97 16.02 -15.44
N ARG A 462 -20.29 14.77 -15.78
CA ARG A 462 -21.45 14.06 -15.19
C ARG A 462 -21.02 13.38 -13.89
N LEU A 463 -21.43 13.88 -12.73
CA LEU A 463 -21.08 13.30 -11.43
C LEU A 463 -22.06 12.20 -10.99
N PRO A 464 -21.64 11.25 -10.14
CA PRO A 464 -22.54 10.29 -9.53
C PRO A 464 -23.44 10.95 -8.48
N PRO A 465 -24.60 10.35 -8.16
CA PRO A 465 -25.50 10.89 -7.15
C PRO A 465 -24.81 10.97 -5.77
N GLY A 466 -25.05 12.06 -5.03
CA GLY A 466 -24.49 12.28 -3.70
C GLY A 466 -23.09 12.94 -3.68
N VAL A 467 -22.48 13.18 -4.84
CA VAL A 467 -21.23 13.95 -4.96
C VAL A 467 -21.54 15.29 -5.61
N PHE A 468 -21.03 16.36 -5.01
CA PHE A 468 -21.29 17.73 -5.46
C PHE A 468 -20.05 18.31 -6.12
N ARG A 469 -20.28 19.18 -7.11
CA ARG A 469 -19.20 19.95 -7.73
C ARG A 469 -18.55 20.86 -6.68
N PRO A 470 -17.22 21.06 -6.75
CA PRO A 470 -16.56 22.03 -5.89
C PRO A 470 -17.12 23.41 -6.21
N ARG A 471 -17.51 24.15 -5.17
CA ARG A 471 -17.88 25.56 -5.32
C ARG A 471 -16.66 26.32 -5.82
N LYS A 472 -16.79 27.02 -6.95
CA LYS A 472 -15.74 27.99 -7.34
C LYS A 472 -15.66 29.05 -6.25
N ALA A 473 -14.44 29.39 -5.84
CA ALA A 473 -14.25 30.57 -5.00
C ALA A 473 -14.70 31.79 -5.79
N GLY A 474 -15.90 32.32 -5.49
CA GLY A 474 -16.46 33.51 -6.12
C GLY A 474 -17.92 33.45 -6.60
N GLU A 475 -18.67 32.36 -6.36
CA GLU A 475 -20.14 32.30 -6.54
C GLU A 475 -20.90 32.29 -5.22
#